data_AF-B6IGH8-F1
#
_entry.id   AF-B6IGH8-F1
#
_cell.length_a   1.000
_cell.length_b   1.000
_cell.length_c   1.000
_cell.angle_alpha   90.00
_cell.angle_beta   90.00
_cell.angle_gamma   90.00
#
_symmetry.space_group_name_H-M   'P 1'
#
loop_
_entity.id
_entity.type
_entity.pdbx_description
1 polymer ?
#
loop_
_entity_poly.entity_id
_entity_poly.type
_entity_poly.pdbx_seq_one_letter_code
_entity_poly.pdbx_strand_id
1 'polypeptide(L)'
;MMKRFNRTIHSHHRQAINCSPEEYKINQKFFILLSAAAFFVSTILSAPLEGQCGPNEVFLHCGSACEPSCEVPVIEICTLQCILDICQCANGFVRGPFGCVRFEECPPIVYGK
;
A
#
# COMPACT_ATOMS: atom_id res chain seq x y z
N MET A 1 -36.18 20.70 -29.03
CA MET A 1 -36.33 19.85 -27.83
C MET A 1 -34.96 19.71 -27.16
N MET A 2 -34.82 20.22 -25.93
CA MET A 2 -33.57 20.25 -25.15
C MET A 2 -33.67 19.28 -23.98
N LYS A 3 -32.65 18.44 -23.76
CA LYS A 3 -32.12 18.02 -22.44
C LYS A 3 -30.61 17.73 -22.65
N ARG A 4 -29.75 18.75 -22.55
CA ARG A 4 -28.87 19.11 -21.41
C ARG A 4 -27.85 18.02 -20.99
N PHE A 5 -26.59 18.46 -21.02
CA PHE A 5 -25.33 17.84 -20.54
C PHE A 5 -25.39 17.44 -19.06
N ASN A 6 -24.74 16.33 -18.65
CA ASN A 6 -23.89 16.38 -17.46
C ASN A 6 -22.83 15.26 -17.41
N ARG A 7 -21.61 15.64 -17.04
CA ARG A 7 -20.40 14.82 -16.90
C ARG A 7 -20.27 14.47 -15.42
N THR A 8 -20.22 13.18 -15.03
CA THR A 8 -19.77 12.85 -13.67
C THR A 8 -19.03 11.51 -13.61
N ILE A 9 -17.78 11.64 -13.18
CA ILE A 9 -16.82 10.61 -12.76
C ILE A 9 -17.49 9.70 -11.71
N HIS A 10 -17.57 8.39 -11.93
CA HIS A 10 -17.92 7.45 -10.87
C HIS A 10 -16.68 7.17 -10.00
N SER A 11 -16.41 8.10 -9.09
CA SER A 11 -15.63 7.87 -7.88
C SER A 11 -16.43 6.97 -6.94
N HIS A 12 -15.85 5.87 -6.47
CA HIS A 12 -16.44 5.05 -5.42
C HIS A 12 -16.64 5.88 -4.15
N HIS A 13 -17.89 5.88 -3.68
CA HIS A 13 -18.38 6.51 -2.45
C HIS A 13 -17.65 5.94 -1.22
N ARG A 14 -16.78 6.74 -0.57
CA ARG A 14 -16.50 6.59 0.86
C ARG A 14 -17.71 7.22 1.57
N GLN A 15 -18.54 6.40 2.19
CA GLN A 15 -19.67 6.89 2.99
C GLN A 15 -19.14 7.74 4.15
N ALA A 16 -19.64 8.96 4.25
CA ALA A 16 -19.52 9.82 5.42
C ALA A 16 -20.62 9.42 6.40
N ILE A 17 -20.23 8.88 7.56
CA ILE A 17 -21.15 8.76 8.70
C ILE A 17 -21.14 10.11 9.40
N ASN A 18 -22.23 10.87 9.21
CA ASN A 18 -22.54 12.04 10.04
C ASN A 18 -23.04 11.56 11.41
N CYS A 19 -22.38 11.98 12.49
CA CYS A 19 -23.00 11.99 13.82
C CYS A 19 -22.88 13.42 14.39
N SER A 20 -24.02 14.08 14.52
CA SER A 20 -24.20 15.38 15.17
C SER A 20 -24.28 15.25 16.70
N PRO A 21 -24.15 16.35 17.44
CA PRO A 21 -23.60 16.40 18.80
C PRO A 21 -24.68 16.51 19.87
N GLU A 22 -24.52 15.82 21.01
CA GLU A 22 -25.15 16.19 22.27
C GLU A 22 -24.21 15.81 23.44
N GLU A 23 -23.54 16.85 23.95
CA GLU A 23 -23.31 17.14 25.38
C GLU A 23 -22.79 16.00 26.29
N TYR A 24 -21.47 15.94 26.51
CA TYR A 24 -20.94 15.42 27.78
C TYR A 24 -19.97 16.42 28.41
N LYS A 25 -20.53 17.37 29.15
CA LYS A 25 -19.80 18.37 29.93
C LYS A 25 -19.76 17.93 31.39
N ILE A 26 -18.90 16.97 31.73
CA ILE A 26 -18.67 16.57 33.13
C ILE A 26 -17.16 16.60 33.46
N ASN A 27 -16.77 17.70 34.11
CA ASN A 27 -15.62 17.90 35.01
C ASN A 27 -14.19 17.60 34.49
N GLN A 28 -13.74 18.51 33.62
CA GLN A 28 -12.43 18.66 32.95
C GLN A 28 -11.14 18.55 33.80
N LYS A 29 -11.17 18.37 35.12
CA LYS A 29 -9.94 18.29 35.95
C LYS A 29 -9.50 16.88 36.33
N PHE A 30 -10.43 15.94 36.48
CA PHE A 30 -10.10 14.56 36.85
C PHE A 30 -9.57 13.73 35.67
N PHE A 31 -10.01 14.02 34.44
CA PHE A 31 -9.58 13.31 33.24
C PHE A 31 -8.12 13.56 32.85
N ILE A 32 -7.55 14.73 33.19
CA ILE A 32 -6.16 15.08 32.83
C ILE A 32 -5.14 14.22 33.60
N LEU A 33 -5.40 13.93 34.88
CA LEU A 33 -4.49 13.13 35.71
C LEU A 33 -4.50 11.64 35.33
N LEU A 34 -5.68 11.10 34.97
CA LEU A 34 -5.80 9.74 34.44
C LEU A 34 -5.22 9.62 33.02
N SER A 35 -5.24 10.70 32.25
CA SER A 35 -4.66 10.72 30.91
C SER A 35 -3.13 10.69 30.91
N ALA A 36 -2.42 11.27 31.89
CA ALA A 36 -0.95 11.32 31.88
C ALA A 36 -0.28 9.92 31.93
N ALA A 37 -0.88 8.96 32.66
CA ALA A 37 -0.39 7.57 32.68
C ALA A 37 -0.78 6.78 31.42
N ALA A 38 -1.91 7.12 30.79
CA ALA A 38 -2.36 6.49 29.54
C ALA A 38 -1.70 7.10 28.28
N PHE A 39 -1.20 8.34 28.36
CA PHE A 39 -0.54 9.03 27.24
C PHE A 39 0.85 8.48 26.89
N PHE A 40 1.51 7.75 27.80
CA PHE A 40 2.73 7.01 27.45
C PHE A 40 2.46 5.71 26.68
N VAL A 41 1.21 5.20 26.70
CA VAL A 41 0.84 3.96 25.99
C VAL A 41 0.32 4.24 24.58
N SER A 42 -0.29 5.41 24.36
CA SER A 42 -0.91 5.74 23.06
C SER A 42 0.06 6.13 21.95
N THR A 43 1.34 6.38 22.24
CA THR A 43 2.34 6.66 21.20
C THR A 43 2.90 5.41 20.52
N ILE A 44 2.73 4.22 21.11
CA ILE A 44 3.44 3.02 20.65
C ILE A 44 2.64 2.23 19.57
N LEU A 45 1.33 2.44 19.42
CA LEU A 45 0.48 1.57 18.56
C LEU A 45 0.00 2.19 17.24
N SER A 46 0.60 3.29 16.76
CA SER A 46 0.40 3.66 15.35
C SER A 46 1.24 2.73 14.47
N ALA A 47 0.79 1.49 14.29
CA ALA A 47 1.34 0.62 13.26
C ALA A 47 1.28 1.38 11.92
N PRO A 48 2.35 1.36 11.11
CA PRO A 48 2.25 1.88 9.75
C PRO A 48 1.12 1.13 9.04
N LEU A 49 0.53 1.73 8.00
CA LEU A 49 -0.34 1.01 7.09
C LEU A 49 0.52 -0.06 6.35
N GLU A 50 0.95 -1.10 7.05
CA GLU A 50 1.41 -2.37 6.51
C GLU A 50 0.20 -2.98 5.80
N GLY A 51 0.11 -2.75 4.50
CA GLY A 51 -1.10 -3.13 3.80
C GLY A 51 -1.18 -2.61 2.40
N GLN A 52 -0.16 -2.92 1.60
CA GLN A 52 -0.40 -3.24 0.19
C GLN A 52 0.72 -4.13 -0.36
N CYS A 53 2.00 -3.77 -0.19
CA CYS A 53 3.15 -4.52 -0.71
C CYS A 53 4.35 -4.54 0.25
N GLY A 54 5.31 -5.42 0.00
CA GLY A 54 6.54 -5.52 0.77
C GLY A 54 7.56 -4.40 0.48
N PRO A 55 8.73 -4.43 1.13
CA PRO A 55 9.82 -3.51 0.83
C PRO A 55 10.22 -3.57 -0.65
N ASN A 56 10.50 -2.40 -1.24
CA ASN A 56 10.89 -2.24 -2.64
C ASN A 56 9.85 -2.74 -3.66
N GLU A 57 8.59 -2.88 -3.26
CA GLU A 57 7.47 -3.19 -4.13
C GLU A 57 6.52 -1.98 -4.25
N VAL A 58 5.83 -1.90 -5.38
CA VAL A 58 4.77 -0.94 -5.65
C VAL A 58 3.49 -1.69 -5.97
N PHE A 59 2.38 -1.24 -5.39
CA PHE A 59 1.07 -1.76 -5.75
C PHE A 59 0.65 -1.18 -7.10
N LEU A 60 0.33 -2.06 -8.04
CA LEU A 60 -0.14 -1.71 -9.37
C LEU A 60 -1.51 -2.32 -9.58
N HIS A 61 -2.50 -1.48 -9.92
CA HIS A 61 -3.80 -1.98 -10.38
C HIS A 61 -3.67 -2.79 -11.68
N CYS A 62 -2.65 -2.51 -12.48
CA CYS A 62 -2.31 -3.23 -13.71
C CYS A 62 -0.79 -3.39 -13.79
N GLY A 63 -0.28 -4.53 -13.32
CA GLY A 63 1.14 -4.90 -13.39
C GLY A 63 1.47 -5.73 -14.63
N SER A 64 2.77 -5.78 -14.94
CA SER A 64 3.33 -6.65 -15.98
C SER A 64 3.37 -8.09 -15.49
N ALA A 65 3.12 -9.05 -16.38
CA ALA A 65 3.40 -10.46 -16.09
C ALA A 65 4.88 -10.85 -16.26
N CYS A 66 5.71 -9.95 -16.79
CA CYS A 66 7.14 -10.19 -16.97
C CYS A 66 7.92 -9.23 -16.08
N GLU A 67 7.88 -9.49 -14.79
CA GLU A 67 8.69 -8.79 -13.81
C GLU A 67 10.13 -9.33 -13.82
N PRO A 68 11.16 -8.48 -13.78
CA PRO A 68 12.54 -8.94 -13.75
C PRO A 68 12.84 -9.69 -12.45
N SER A 69 13.62 -10.76 -12.54
CA SER A 69 14.06 -11.58 -11.40
C SER A 69 15.58 -11.62 -11.28
N CYS A 70 16.10 -12.17 -10.18
CA CYS A 70 17.53 -12.43 -10.04
C CYS A 70 18.08 -13.37 -11.12
N GLU A 71 17.30 -14.34 -11.60
CA GLU A 71 17.70 -15.23 -12.70
C GLU A 71 17.57 -14.57 -14.07
N VAL A 72 16.57 -13.71 -14.26
CA VAL A 72 16.29 -13.02 -15.53
C VAL A 72 16.08 -11.52 -15.26
N PRO A 73 17.17 -10.75 -15.12
CA PRO A 73 17.10 -9.33 -14.74
C PRO A 73 16.66 -8.41 -15.89
N VAL A 74 16.82 -8.87 -17.14
CA VAL A 74 16.45 -8.13 -18.34
C VAL A 74 15.41 -8.94 -19.11
N ILE A 75 14.24 -8.35 -19.31
CA ILE A 75 13.14 -8.97 -20.06
C ILE A 75 13.21 -8.49 -21.51
N GLU A 76 13.54 -9.38 -22.45
CA GLU A 76 13.64 -9.03 -23.87
C GLU A 76 12.28 -8.97 -24.57
N ILE A 77 11.37 -9.88 -24.21
CA ILE A 77 10.06 -10.03 -24.82
C ILE A 77 9.03 -10.20 -23.72
N CYS A 78 8.00 -9.36 -23.72
CA CYS A 78 6.84 -9.50 -22.85
C CYS A 78 5.54 -9.28 -23.62
N THR A 79 4.51 -10.01 -23.25
CA THR A 79 3.15 -9.77 -23.74
C THR A 79 2.55 -8.55 -23.03
N LEU A 80 1.61 -7.86 -23.67
CA LEU A 80 0.91 -6.70 -23.08
C LEU A 80 -0.19 -7.10 -22.07
N GLN A 81 0.00 -8.24 -21.40
CA GLN A 81 -0.97 -8.74 -20.43
C GLN A 81 -0.89 -7.92 -19.13
N CYS A 82 -2.07 -7.65 -18.58
CA CYS A 82 -2.26 -6.84 -17.38
C CYS A 82 -2.65 -7.74 -16.22
N ILE A 83 -1.77 -7.90 -15.23
CA ILE A 83 -2.11 -8.60 -13.98
C ILE A 83 -2.71 -7.58 -13.02
N LEU A 84 -3.97 -7.80 -12.64
CA LEU A 84 -4.70 -6.85 -11.82
C LEU A 84 -4.28 -6.91 -10.35
N ASP A 85 -4.23 -5.74 -9.70
CA ASP A 85 -4.06 -5.57 -8.25
C ASP A 85 -2.88 -6.35 -7.65
N ILE A 86 -1.68 -6.16 -8.22
CA ILE A 86 -0.46 -6.89 -7.87
C ILE A 86 0.61 -5.98 -7.24
N CYS A 87 1.44 -6.56 -6.39
CA CYS A 87 2.69 -5.97 -5.94
C CYS A 87 3.82 -6.35 -6.88
N GLN A 88 4.42 -5.34 -7.51
CA GLN A 88 5.54 -5.52 -8.42
C GLN A 88 6.77 -4.77 -7.89
N CYS A 89 7.97 -5.29 -8.10
CA CYS A 89 9.22 -4.66 -7.77
C CYS A 89 9.26 -3.25 -8.36
N ALA A 90 9.65 -2.30 -7.53
CA ALA A 90 9.88 -0.94 -7.94
C ALA A 90 10.98 -0.89 -9.01
N ASN A 91 10.99 0.19 -9.80
CA ASN A 91 12.00 0.37 -10.83
C ASN A 91 13.43 0.29 -10.26
N GLY A 92 14.30 -0.51 -10.89
CA GLY A 92 15.66 -0.76 -10.44
C GLY A 92 15.82 -1.91 -9.42
N PHE A 93 14.73 -2.60 -9.08
CA PHE A 93 14.74 -3.81 -8.27
C PHE A 93 14.31 -5.02 -9.09
N VAL A 94 14.80 -6.19 -8.69
CA VAL A 94 14.46 -7.49 -9.29
C VAL A 94 13.88 -8.41 -8.22
N ARG A 95 12.99 -9.33 -8.61
CA ARG A 95 12.42 -10.30 -7.68
C ARG A 95 13.45 -11.37 -7.33
N GLY A 96 13.82 -11.41 -6.05
CA GLY A 96 14.62 -12.46 -5.45
C GLY A 96 13.78 -13.43 -4.59
N PRO A 97 14.43 -14.40 -3.92
CA PRO A 97 13.75 -15.43 -3.13
C PRO A 97 13.04 -14.89 -1.88
N PHE A 98 13.45 -13.71 -1.39
CA PHE A 98 12.92 -13.11 -0.15
C PHE A 98 12.26 -11.74 -0.37
N GLY A 99 12.02 -11.36 -1.63
CA GLY A 99 11.44 -10.07 -1.99
C GLY A 99 12.25 -9.34 -3.07
N CYS A 100 11.92 -8.07 -3.30
CA CYS A 100 12.56 -7.24 -4.30
C CYS A 100 13.88 -6.66 -3.76
N VAL A 101 14.97 -6.98 -4.46
CA VAL A 101 16.35 -6.61 -4.10
C VAL A 101 17.02 -5.88 -5.26
N ARG A 102 18.14 -5.22 -5.00
CA ARG A 102 19.00 -4.75 -6.10
C ARG A 102 19.62 -5.95 -6.80
N PHE A 103 19.91 -5.83 -8.09
CA PHE A 103 20.49 -6.95 -8.84
C PHE A 103 21.85 -7.38 -8.24
N GLU A 104 22.62 -6.43 -7.72
CA GLU A 104 23.91 -6.69 -7.06
C GLU A 104 23.78 -7.46 -5.74
N GLU A 105 22.57 -7.51 -5.16
CA GLU A 105 22.24 -8.22 -3.92
C GLU A 105 21.67 -9.63 -4.19
N CYS A 106 21.56 -10.03 -5.47
CA CYS A 106 21.09 -11.35 -5.83
C CYS A 106 22.07 -12.44 -5.36
N PRO A 107 21.54 -13.59 -4.87
CA PRO A 107 22.38 -14.72 -4.54
C PRO A 107 23.13 -15.23 -5.78
N PRO A 108 24.33 -15.81 -5.62
CA PRO A 108 25.07 -16.37 -6.73
C PRO A 108 24.22 -17.46 -7.42
N ILE A 109 24.12 -17.36 -8.75
CA ILE A 109 23.33 -18.29 -9.56
C ILE A 109 24.05 -19.64 -9.59
N VAL A 110 23.60 -20.59 -8.79
CA VAL A 110 24.15 -21.95 -8.78
C VAL A 110 23.42 -22.77 -9.84
N TYR A 111 23.97 -22.84 -11.04
CA TYR A 111 23.47 -23.74 -12.08
C TYR A 111 23.88 -25.19 -11.76
N GLY A 112 22.90 -26.07 -11.53
CA GLY A 112 23.09 -27.52 -11.54
C GLY A 112 22.83 -28.23 -10.21
N LYS A 113 21.69 -28.92 -10.12
CA LYS A 113 21.52 -30.13 -9.31
C LYS A 113 20.73 -31.16 -10.12
#